data_AF-A0A846ZI53-F1
#
_entry.id   AF-A0A846ZI53-F1
#
_cell.length_a   1.000
_cell.length_b   1.000
_cell.length_c   1.000
_cell.angle_alpha   90.00
_cell.angle_beta   90.00
_cell.angle_gamma   90.00
#
_symmetry.space_group_name_H-M   'P 1'
#
loop_
_entity.id
_entity.type
_entity.pdbx_description
1 polymer ?
#
loop_
_entity_poly.entity_id
_entity_poly.type
_entity_poly.pdbx_seq_one_letter_code
_entity_poly.pdbx_strand_id
1 'polypeptide(L)'
;MITINNELKAYTPMFLGTTQHSLRLSLEILIMVGMKLNDEIVETYNVIVSAIELGHLPNIGSEIAIDEITGSELSGFKANIRQSDAKIQNTVSTELENLIDLKNVGRYQLLKGQKDVTQELNVPALTNNNLILMRQLLEVTQSELAKKIGVSERTVWGIENGTQKISDKFVDKLLVAYPELAESIEVQFDWVSLTFPDLTSKQVIADVLLLQENLFLERPTSQNFYTREMAFAGEKNIYIQDFAPVQNPETQAVDQKFGTTLYLTGKGTRLFEKALLEQSMNWHDLFAKARLYRGHLTRLDIAINDKWGLLNMNDLVKAVQEKRFWSKSKSYAVHGNVDDGWTVDFGQSPFVIRAYDKHKEQANKGYDTDVKTRVELELHQDKAEYVLDEWLNNDKKLVDITFDILYSYLWFTNGKIEDHQLKSDTVRDEIEATVEPMPAWSLLTALGKKMKFVREPKKQSVERIEKWVLQSVVPSLAVLKKTGHWHEIIEAINTAELSAEQEKLVMATNKNAITRASKQLNINFEKPTKKYNEDDKRGKGA
;
A
#
# COMPACT_ATOMS: atom_id res chain seq x y z
N MET A 1 -26.96 -9.11 -34.51
CA MET A 1 -28.21 -8.78 -33.80
C MET A 1 -28.07 -9.36 -32.42
N ILE A 2 -28.14 -8.51 -31.40
CA ILE A 2 -27.92 -8.85 -29.99
C ILE A 2 -29.10 -8.32 -29.18
N THR A 3 -29.49 -9.03 -28.13
CA THR A 3 -30.49 -8.53 -27.17
C THR A 3 -29.76 -7.85 -26.02
N ILE A 4 -30.07 -6.59 -25.73
CA ILE A 4 -29.54 -5.86 -24.58
C ILE A 4 -30.72 -5.45 -23.70
N ASN A 5 -30.80 -5.97 -22.47
CA ASN A 5 -31.91 -5.72 -21.53
C ASN A 5 -33.30 -5.89 -22.18
N ASN A 6 -33.53 -7.04 -22.81
CA ASN A 6 -34.76 -7.40 -23.54
C ASN A 6 -35.07 -6.55 -24.80
N GLU A 7 -34.14 -5.70 -25.25
CA GLU A 7 -34.28 -4.95 -26.50
C GLU A 7 -33.36 -5.50 -27.59
N LEU A 8 -33.94 -5.81 -28.76
CA LEU A 8 -33.19 -6.29 -29.90
C LEU A 8 -32.47 -5.12 -30.60
N LYS A 9 -31.14 -5.19 -30.68
CA LYS A 9 -30.29 -4.19 -31.33
C LYS A 9 -29.57 -4.78 -32.54
N ALA A 10 -29.47 -3.97 -33.60
CA ALA A 10 -28.76 -4.32 -34.83
C ALA A 10 -27.23 -4.16 -34.72
N TYR A 11 -26.66 -4.53 -33.58
CA TYR A 11 -25.22 -4.46 -33.33
C TYR A 11 -24.55 -5.81 -33.59
N THR A 12 -23.26 -5.71 -33.91
CA THR A 12 -22.32 -6.82 -33.97
C THR A 12 -21.35 -6.68 -32.79
N PRO A 13 -21.37 -7.59 -31.80
CA PRO A 13 -20.46 -7.51 -30.66
C PRO A 13 -19.02 -7.80 -31.08
N MET A 14 -18.10 -6.92 -30.72
CA MET A 14 -16.68 -7.00 -31.03
C MET A 14 -15.88 -7.11 -29.73
N PHE A 15 -14.99 -8.09 -29.62
CA PHE A 15 -14.11 -8.21 -28.48
C PHE A 15 -13.05 -7.10 -28.49
N LEU A 16 -12.97 -6.30 -27.42
CA LEU A 16 -12.01 -5.19 -27.30
C LEU A 16 -10.90 -5.46 -26.27
N GLY A 17 -10.94 -6.60 -25.58
CA GLY A 17 -9.93 -7.02 -24.60
C GLY A 17 -10.55 -7.43 -23.26
N THR A 18 -9.72 -7.84 -22.32
CA THR A 18 -10.12 -8.13 -20.94
C THR A 18 -9.90 -6.91 -20.06
N THR A 19 -10.83 -6.57 -19.17
CA THR A 19 -10.64 -5.52 -18.15
C THR A 19 -10.29 -6.09 -16.77
N GLN A 20 -10.12 -7.42 -16.70
CA GLN A 20 -9.75 -8.14 -15.48
C GLN A 20 -8.23 -8.20 -15.28
N HIS A 21 -7.72 -7.49 -14.26
CA HIS A 21 -6.28 -7.44 -13.97
C HIS A 21 -5.81 -8.31 -12.80
N SER A 22 -6.72 -8.95 -12.05
CA SER A 22 -6.41 -10.07 -11.13
C SER A 22 -6.87 -11.40 -11.72
N LEU A 23 -5.96 -12.38 -11.82
CA LEU A 23 -6.33 -13.73 -12.24
C LEU A 23 -6.99 -14.42 -11.04
N ARG A 24 -8.27 -14.13 -10.83
CA ARG A 24 -9.12 -15.19 -10.30
C ARG A 24 -9.05 -16.32 -11.34
N LEU A 25 -8.68 -17.53 -10.92
CA LEU A 25 -9.22 -18.76 -11.51
C LEU A 25 -10.72 -18.75 -11.24
N SER A 26 -11.43 -17.90 -11.96
CA SER A 26 -12.87 -17.69 -11.94
C SER A 26 -13.37 -18.17 -13.28
N LEU A 27 -14.40 -19.01 -13.26
CA LEU A 27 -15.10 -19.43 -14.47
C LEU A 27 -15.90 -18.27 -15.08
N GLU A 28 -15.91 -17.09 -14.46
CA GLU A 28 -16.48 -15.84 -14.96
C GLU A 28 -15.35 -14.80 -15.19
N ILE A 29 -15.23 -14.30 -16.42
CA ILE A 29 -14.19 -13.34 -16.84
C ILE A 29 -14.83 -12.00 -17.20
N LEU A 30 -14.20 -10.89 -16.80
CA LEU A 30 -14.63 -9.55 -17.20
C LEU A 30 -13.93 -9.10 -18.49
N ILE A 31 -14.73 -8.89 -19.54
CA ILE A 31 -14.28 -8.48 -20.86
C ILE A 31 -14.91 -7.15 -21.29
N MET A 32 -14.22 -6.41 -22.15
CA MET A 32 -14.76 -5.24 -22.83
C MET A 32 -15.25 -5.65 -24.22
N VAL A 33 -16.46 -5.24 -24.55
CA VAL A 33 -17.12 -5.54 -25.82
C VAL A 33 -17.61 -4.25 -26.46
N GLY A 34 -17.21 -4.01 -27.71
CA GLY A 34 -17.70 -2.90 -28.53
C GLY A 34 -18.91 -3.33 -29.34
N MET A 35 -19.92 -2.47 -29.42
CA MET A 35 -21.08 -2.66 -30.30
C MET A 35 -20.80 -2.00 -31.63
N LYS A 36 -20.58 -2.81 -32.67
CA LYS A 36 -20.32 -2.34 -34.04
C LYS A 36 -21.62 -2.16 -34.82
N LEU A 37 -21.81 -1.00 -35.42
CA LEU A 37 -22.88 -0.67 -36.36
C LEU A 37 -22.27 0.09 -37.55
N ASN A 38 -22.54 -0.33 -38.79
CA ASN A 38 -22.05 0.34 -40.01
C ASN A 38 -20.53 0.61 -40.00
N ASP A 39 -19.74 -0.39 -39.60
CA ASP A 39 -18.27 -0.31 -39.51
C ASP A 39 -17.69 0.62 -38.42
N GLU A 40 -18.51 1.20 -37.56
CA GLU A 40 -18.08 1.99 -36.40
C GLU A 40 -18.49 1.35 -35.07
N ILE A 41 -17.66 1.50 -34.03
CA ILE A 41 -18.03 1.13 -32.66
C ILE A 41 -18.85 2.29 -32.09
N VAL A 42 -20.14 2.05 -31.84
CA VAL A 42 -21.07 3.08 -31.37
C VAL A 42 -21.24 3.08 -29.85
N GLU A 43 -21.01 1.93 -29.19
CA GLU A 43 -21.10 1.77 -27.74
C GLU A 43 -20.13 0.71 -27.24
N THR A 44 -19.82 0.70 -25.94
CA THR A 44 -18.96 -0.31 -25.30
C THR A 44 -19.54 -0.77 -23.96
N TYR A 45 -19.41 -2.06 -23.66
CA TYR A 45 -19.88 -2.65 -22.41
C TYR A 45 -18.77 -3.45 -21.75
N ASN A 46 -18.62 -3.31 -20.43
CA ASN A 46 -17.84 -4.23 -19.62
C ASN A 46 -18.76 -5.35 -19.14
N VAL A 47 -18.59 -6.54 -19.68
CA VAL A 47 -19.49 -7.68 -19.45
C VAL A 47 -18.75 -8.84 -18.79
N ILE A 48 -19.41 -9.48 -17.84
CA ILE A 48 -18.95 -10.73 -17.24
C ILE A 48 -19.43 -11.90 -18.11
N VAL A 49 -18.51 -12.78 -18.49
CA VAL A 49 -18.77 -13.92 -19.39
C VAL A 49 -18.24 -15.22 -18.78
N SER A 50 -18.93 -16.34 -19.01
CA SER A 50 -18.43 -17.67 -18.65
C SER A 50 -17.21 -18.05 -19.50
N ALA A 51 -16.08 -18.30 -18.84
CA ALA A 51 -14.84 -18.79 -19.46
C ALA A 51 -15.03 -20.16 -20.13
N ILE A 52 -15.93 -21.00 -19.60
CA ILE A 52 -16.25 -22.33 -20.15
C ILE A 52 -16.99 -22.19 -21.48
N GLU A 53 -17.96 -21.28 -21.54
CA GLU A 53 -18.78 -21.06 -22.73
C GLU A 53 -18.00 -20.31 -23.82
N LEU A 54 -17.11 -19.42 -23.42
CA LEU A 54 -16.24 -18.68 -24.34
C LEU A 54 -15.20 -19.59 -24.99
N GLY A 55 -14.72 -20.61 -24.27
CA GLY A 55 -13.71 -21.56 -24.74
C GLY A 55 -12.31 -20.95 -24.87
N HIS A 56 -12.13 -20.02 -25.81
CA HIS A 56 -10.88 -19.29 -26.09
C HIS A 56 -11.17 -17.79 -26.25
N LEU A 57 -10.29 -16.92 -25.73
CA LEU A 57 -10.44 -15.47 -25.87
C LEU A 57 -10.21 -15.03 -27.34
N PRO A 58 -11.15 -14.33 -27.99
CA PRO A 58 -10.94 -13.86 -29.36
C PRO A 58 -9.77 -12.88 -29.46
N ASN A 59 -9.21 -12.68 -30.67
CA ASN A 59 -8.28 -11.56 -30.88
C ASN A 59 -9.03 -10.23 -30.73
N ILE A 60 -8.35 -9.18 -30.24
CA ILE A 60 -8.92 -7.83 -30.20
C ILE A 60 -9.40 -7.43 -31.61
N GLY A 61 -10.63 -6.93 -31.70
CA GLY A 61 -11.27 -6.60 -32.97
C GLY A 61 -11.89 -7.80 -33.69
N SER A 62 -11.97 -8.98 -33.07
CA SER A 62 -12.77 -10.10 -33.58
C SER A 62 -14.22 -10.00 -33.11
N GLU A 63 -15.14 -10.49 -33.94
CA GLU A 63 -16.53 -10.68 -33.52
C GLU A 63 -16.59 -11.73 -32.38
N ILE A 64 -17.45 -11.48 -31.40
CA ILE A 64 -17.70 -12.39 -30.28
C ILE A 64 -19.19 -12.77 -30.26
N ALA A 65 -19.47 -14.06 -30.09
CA ALA A 65 -20.81 -14.61 -30.21
C ALA A 65 -21.66 -14.38 -28.94
N ILE A 66 -21.90 -13.11 -28.59
CA ILE A 66 -22.78 -12.73 -27.47
C ILE A 66 -24.21 -12.60 -28.00
N ASP A 67 -25.12 -13.41 -27.46
CA ASP A 67 -26.54 -13.38 -27.82
C ASP A 67 -27.33 -12.36 -27.00
N GLU A 68 -26.96 -12.21 -25.73
CA GLU A 68 -27.69 -11.40 -24.78
C GLU A 68 -26.74 -10.72 -23.79
N ILE A 69 -26.96 -9.43 -23.54
CA ILE A 69 -26.38 -8.68 -22.43
C ILE A 69 -27.50 -8.25 -21.50
N THR A 70 -27.39 -8.60 -20.22
CA THR A 70 -28.32 -8.16 -19.17
C THR A 70 -27.58 -7.43 -18.06
N GLY A 71 -28.21 -6.41 -17.48
CA GLY A 71 -27.68 -5.69 -16.32
C GLY A 71 -27.68 -4.17 -16.47
N SER A 72 -26.88 -3.51 -15.63
CA SER A 72 -26.79 -2.06 -15.54
C SER A 72 -25.40 -1.64 -15.05
N GLU A 73 -25.09 -0.35 -15.20
CA GLU A 73 -23.86 0.25 -14.64
C GLU A 73 -23.69 0.03 -13.13
N LEU A 74 -24.80 -0.09 -12.38
CA LEU A 74 -24.79 -0.30 -10.93
C LEU A 74 -24.63 -1.79 -10.54
N SER A 75 -25.20 -2.71 -11.31
CA SER A 75 -25.18 -4.15 -11.03
C SER A 75 -24.08 -4.91 -11.77
N GLY A 76 -23.39 -4.24 -12.70
CA GLY A 76 -22.57 -4.88 -13.73
C GLY A 76 -23.43 -5.48 -14.84
N PHE A 77 -22.82 -5.64 -16.02
CA PHE A 77 -23.42 -6.34 -17.15
C PHE A 77 -22.91 -7.79 -17.21
N LYS A 78 -23.80 -8.71 -17.55
CA LYS A 78 -23.49 -10.13 -17.81
C LYS A 78 -23.85 -10.46 -19.25
N ALA A 79 -23.05 -11.31 -19.89
CA ALA A 79 -23.27 -11.72 -21.27
C ALA A 79 -23.39 -13.24 -21.40
N ASN A 80 -24.41 -13.67 -22.16
CA ASN A 80 -24.62 -15.07 -22.53
C ASN A 80 -23.99 -15.33 -23.91
N ILE A 81 -23.15 -16.37 -24.00
CA ILE A 81 -22.44 -16.74 -25.23
C ILE A 81 -23.21 -17.83 -25.98
N ARG A 82 -23.31 -17.69 -27.31
CA ARG A 82 -23.88 -18.70 -28.18
C ARG A 82 -22.93 -19.90 -28.25
N GLN A 83 -23.34 -21.05 -27.70
CA GLN A 83 -22.54 -22.28 -27.82
C GLN A 83 -22.33 -22.64 -29.29
N SER A 84 -21.07 -22.79 -29.70
CA SER A 84 -20.71 -23.36 -31.01
C SER A 84 -20.48 -24.87 -30.86
N ASP A 85 -20.96 -25.67 -31.81
CA ASP A 85 -20.87 -27.15 -31.82
C ASP A 85 -19.43 -27.72 -31.91
N ALA A 86 -18.39 -26.90 -31.75
CA ALA A 86 -17.00 -27.33 -31.82
C ALA A 86 -16.53 -27.91 -30.47
N LYS A 87 -16.06 -29.17 -30.50
CA LYS A 87 -15.55 -29.93 -29.35
C LYS A 87 -14.58 -29.10 -28.48
N ILE A 88 -15.02 -28.78 -27.27
CA ILE A 88 -14.21 -28.18 -26.20
C ILE A 88 -13.04 -29.14 -25.88
N GLN A 89 -11.82 -28.77 -26.30
CA GLN A 89 -10.60 -29.42 -25.83
C GLN A 89 -10.13 -28.75 -24.54
N ASN A 90 -9.68 -29.59 -23.61
CA ASN A 90 -9.35 -29.26 -22.23
C ASN A 90 -7.97 -28.55 -22.13
N THR A 91 -7.78 -27.44 -22.82
CA THR A 91 -6.53 -26.65 -22.88
C THR A 91 -6.61 -25.30 -22.15
N VAL A 92 -7.77 -24.96 -21.58
CA VAL A 92 -8.05 -23.69 -20.88
C VAL A 92 -7.04 -23.40 -19.76
N SER A 93 -6.55 -24.43 -19.05
CA SER A 93 -5.56 -24.26 -17.97
C SER A 93 -4.19 -23.83 -18.50
N THR A 94 -3.75 -24.41 -19.62
CA THR A 94 -2.42 -24.16 -20.21
C THR A 94 -2.34 -22.79 -20.90
N GLU A 95 -3.47 -22.29 -21.42
CA GLU A 95 -3.52 -20.96 -22.04
C GLU A 95 -3.76 -19.83 -21.02
N LEU A 96 -4.41 -20.11 -19.88
CA LEU A 96 -4.47 -19.18 -18.76
C LEU A 96 -3.08 -18.96 -18.14
N GLU A 97 -2.23 -20.01 -18.13
CA GLU A 97 -0.81 -19.91 -17.78
C GLU A 97 -0.02 -19.07 -18.80
N ASN A 98 -0.25 -19.22 -20.10
CA ASN A 98 0.35 -18.33 -21.11
C ASN A 98 -0.15 -16.88 -21.00
N LEU A 99 -1.36 -16.66 -20.47
CA LEU A 99 -1.90 -15.33 -20.14
C LEU A 99 -1.26 -14.73 -18.88
N ILE A 100 -0.74 -15.55 -17.95
CA ILE A 100 0.14 -15.08 -16.86
C ILE A 100 1.41 -14.47 -17.46
N ASP A 101 2.00 -15.12 -18.48
CA ASP A 101 3.19 -14.60 -19.17
C ASP A 101 2.90 -13.35 -20.03
N LEU A 102 1.69 -13.24 -20.59
CA LEU A 102 1.21 -12.07 -21.35
C LEU A 102 0.66 -10.93 -20.48
N LYS A 103 0.41 -11.15 -19.17
CA LYS A 103 -0.04 -10.13 -18.20
C LYS A 103 1.00 -9.07 -17.86
N ASN A 104 2.10 -9.05 -18.61
CA ASN A 104 2.98 -7.90 -18.81
C ASN A 104 2.28 -6.67 -19.44
N VAL A 105 0.94 -6.61 -19.53
CA VAL A 105 0.20 -5.40 -19.92
C VAL A 105 0.37 -4.27 -18.91
N GLY A 106 0.51 -4.59 -17.61
CA GLY A 106 0.91 -3.63 -16.58
C GLY A 106 2.31 -3.05 -16.83
N ARG A 107 3.22 -3.90 -17.32
CA ARG A 107 4.55 -3.51 -17.83
C ARG A 107 4.40 -2.62 -19.06
N TYR A 108 3.60 -3.00 -20.06
CA TYR A 108 3.41 -2.25 -21.31
C TYR A 108 2.84 -0.83 -21.12
N GLN A 109 1.91 -0.64 -20.18
CA GLN A 109 1.36 0.67 -19.82
C GLN A 109 2.36 1.57 -19.07
N LEU A 110 3.34 0.99 -18.38
CA LEU A 110 4.47 1.73 -17.79
C LEU A 110 5.62 1.94 -18.80
N LEU A 111 5.78 1.04 -19.78
CA LEU A 111 6.89 0.98 -20.73
C LEU A 111 6.71 1.78 -22.04
N LYS A 112 5.62 2.55 -22.20
CA LYS A 112 5.30 3.32 -23.44
C LYS A 112 5.52 2.50 -24.75
N GLY A 113 5.33 1.18 -24.72
CA GLY A 113 5.49 0.31 -25.90
C GLY A 113 6.90 -0.20 -26.25
N GLN A 114 7.89 -0.14 -25.35
CA GLN A 114 9.21 -0.75 -25.59
C GLN A 114 9.24 -2.27 -25.32
N LYS A 115 9.93 -3.03 -26.19
CA LYS A 115 10.00 -4.51 -26.16
C LYS A 115 11.15 -5.10 -25.33
N ASP A 116 12.23 -4.35 -25.09
CA ASP A 116 13.40 -4.83 -24.35
C ASP A 116 13.57 -4.10 -23.01
N VAL A 117 13.63 -4.87 -21.92
CA VAL A 117 13.93 -4.39 -20.57
C VAL A 117 15.43 -4.39 -20.38
N THR A 118 16.08 -3.35 -20.88
CA THR A 118 17.42 -2.94 -20.40
C THR A 118 17.46 -1.48 -19.98
N GLN A 119 16.34 -0.77 -19.97
CA GLN A 119 16.26 0.53 -19.32
C GLN A 119 15.96 0.32 -17.84
N GLU A 120 17.03 0.17 -17.04
CA GLU A 120 16.99 0.62 -15.66
C GLU A 120 16.31 2.00 -15.64
N LEU A 121 15.21 2.17 -14.90
CA LEU A 121 14.59 3.47 -14.70
C LEU A 121 15.67 4.42 -14.19
N ASN A 122 16.04 5.40 -15.01
CA ASN A 122 17.10 6.36 -14.73
C ASN A 122 16.93 6.88 -13.30
N VAL A 123 17.87 6.52 -12.41
CA VAL A 123 17.96 7.17 -11.11
C VAL A 123 18.27 8.63 -11.41
N PRO A 124 17.43 9.59 -10.99
CA PRO A 124 17.74 10.99 -11.24
C PRO A 124 19.09 11.30 -10.61
N ALA A 125 20.01 11.80 -11.44
CA ALA A 125 21.36 12.11 -10.98
C ALA A 125 21.29 13.24 -9.93
N LEU A 126 22.05 13.09 -8.85
CA LEU A 126 22.18 14.16 -7.86
C LEU A 126 22.78 15.41 -8.49
N THR A 127 22.18 16.54 -8.17
CA THR A 127 22.57 17.87 -8.66
C THR A 127 23.39 18.63 -7.62
N ASN A 128 24.00 19.74 -8.03
CA ASN A 128 24.67 20.67 -7.14
C ASN A 128 23.74 21.19 -6.03
N ASN A 129 22.48 21.49 -6.35
CA ASN A 129 21.47 21.92 -5.39
C ASN A 129 21.18 20.85 -4.33
N ASN A 130 21.25 19.56 -4.70
CA ASN A 130 21.11 18.47 -3.74
C ASN A 130 22.28 18.44 -2.74
N LEU A 131 23.52 18.66 -3.19
CA LEU A 131 24.67 18.72 -2.29
C LEU A 131 24.59 19.91 -1.33
N ILE A 132 24.20 21.08 -1.84
CA ILE A 132 23.98 22.28 -1.02
C ILE A 132 22.94 21.98 0.06
N LEU A 133 21.80 21.38 -0.31
CA LEU A 133 20.74 21.03 0.63
C LEU A 133 21.22 20.03 1.69
N MET A 134 21.88 18.94 1.28
CA MET A 134 22.45 17.97 2.24
C MET A 134 23.40 18.66 3.22
N ARG A 135 24.27 19.53 2.72
CA ARG A 135 25.22 20.27 3.56
C ARG A 135 24.52 21.19 4.56
N GLN A 136 23.48 21.90 4.12
CA GLN A 136 22.66 22.76 4.98
C GLN A 136 21.94 21.97 6.07
N LEU A 137 21.33 20.84 5.71
CA LEU A 137 20.65 19.96 6.66
C LEU A 137 21.59 19.30 7.67
N LEU A 138 22.84 19.05 7.26
CA LEU A 138 23.92 18.57 8.15
C LEU A 138 24.55 19.69 8.98
N GLU A 139 24.22 20.96 8.69
CA GLU A 139 24.78 22.15 9.32
C GLU A 139 26.32 22.24 9.25
N VAL A 140 26.91 21.80 8.15
CA VAL A 140 28.38 21.81 7.96
C VAL A 140 28.83 22.80 6.88
N THR A 141 30.07 23.27 6.99
CA THR A 141 30.74 24.07 5.96
C THR A 141 31.29 23.18 4.84
N GLN A 142 31.65 23.78 3.69
CA GLN A 142 32.29 23.05 2.59
C GLN A 142 33.60 22.38 3.03
N SER A 143 34.37 23.06 3.89
CA SER A 143 35.65 22.57 4.40
C SER A 143 35.46 21.38 5.35
N GLU A 144 34.49 21.45 6.27
CA GLU A 144 34.16 20.34 7.18
C GLU A 144 33.65 19.12 6.43
N LEU A 145 32.75 19.34 5.46
CA LEU A 145 32.24 18.28 4.59
C LEU A 145 33.40 17.60 3.85
N ALA A 146 34.26 18.37 3.19
CA ALA A 146 35.41 17.87 2.43
C ALA A 146 36.38 17.06 3.31
N LYS A 147 36.67 17.58 4.51
CA LYS A 147 37.53 16.90 5.48
C LYS A 147 36.95 15.57 5.93
N LYS A 148 35.65 15.52 6.25
CA LYS A 148 35.00 14.30 6.76
C LYS A 148 34.83 13.22 5.69
N ILE A 149 34.56 13.59 4.43
CA ILE A 149 34.47 12.63 3.31
C ILE A 149 35.85 12.28 2.70
N GLY A 150 36.92 12.97 3.10
CA GLY A 150 38.27 12.77 2.58
C GLY A 150 38.41 13.14 1.10
N VAL A 151 37.99 14.35 0.74
CA VAL A 151 38.23 14.98 -0.58
C VAL A 151 38.73 16.42 -0.40
N SER A 152 39.14 17.08 -1.49
CA SER A 152 39.54 18.49 -1.41
C SER A 152 38.32 19.41 -1.28
N GLU A 153 38.46 20.52 -0.55
CA GLU A 153 37.42 21.56 -0.50
C GLU A 153 37.08 22.09 -1.90
N ARG A 154 38.07 22.15 -2.80
CA ARG A 154 37.87 22.50 -4.21
C ARG A 154 36.91 21.55 -4.93
N THR A 155 36.87 20.27 -4.56
CA THR A 155 35.93 19.29 -5.11
C THR A 155 34.51 19.60 -4.65
N VAL A 156 34.31 19.85 -3.36
CA VAL A 156 32.98 20.22 -2.81
C VAL A 156 32.50 21.53 -3.41
N TRP A 157 33.35 22.56 -3.40
CA TRP A 157 33.09 23.85 -4.04
C TRP A 157 32.77 23.69 -5.53
N GLY A 158 33.55 22.87 -6.23
CA GLY A 158 33.37 22.64 -7.66
C GLY A 158 32.03 22.01 -7.98
N ILE A 159 31.57 21.08 -7.13
CA ILE A 159 30.25 20.46 -7.24
C ILE A 159 29.15 21.48 -6.92
N GLU A 160 29.23 22.19 -5.79
CA GLU A 160 28.19 23.15 -5.39
C GLU A 160 28.00 24.28 -6.43
N ASN A 161 29.07 24.69 -7.12
CA ASN A 161 29.02 25.67 -8.21
C ASN A 161 28.71 25.07 -9.60
N GLY A 162 28.41 23.77 -9.68
CA GLY A 162 28.06 23.09 -10.94
C GLY A 162 29.23 22.88 -11.92
N THR A 163 30.44 23.26 -11.55
CA THR A 163 31.65 23.06 -12.38
C THR A 163 32.13 21.60 -12.40
N GLN A 164 31.67 20.78 -11.44
CA GLN A 164 31.97 19.36 -11.34
C GLN A 164 30.68 18.57 -11.09
N LYS A 165 30.50 17.42 -11.76
CA LYS A 165 29.36 16.52 -11.52
C LYS A 165 29.59 15.67 -10.27
N ILE A 166 28.51 15.27 -9.60
CA ILE A 166 28.54 14.30 -8.51
C ILE A 166 28.78 12.91 -9.11
N SER A 167 29.74 12.17 -8.55
CA SER A 167 30.02 10.78 -8.94
C SER A 167 29.50 9.81 -7.88
N ASP A 168 29.17 8.58 -8.27
CA ASP A 168 28.72 7.55 -7.31
C ASP A 168 29.72 7.34 -6.18
N LYS A 169 31.02 7.36 -6.49
CA LYS A 169 32.09 7.28 -5.49
C LYS A 169 32.04 8.42 -4.46
N PHE A 170 31.62 9.62 -4.88
CA PHE A 170 31.42 10.73 -3.95
C PHE A 170 30.20 10.48 -3.06
N VAL A 171 29.10 9.98 -3.64
CA VAL A 171 27.87 9.63 -2.91
C VAL A 171 28.15 8.53 -1.87
N ASP A 172 28.85 7.47 -2.26
CA ASP A 172 29.20 6.37 -1.35
C ASP A 172 30.06 6.88 -0.18
N LYS A 173 31.08 7.71 -0.45
CA LYS A 173 31.87 8.36 0.59
C LYS A 173 31.03 9.23 1.51
N LEU A 174 30.09 9.99 0.94
CA LEU A 174 29.19 10.85 1.68
C LEU A 174 28.30 10.04 2.62
N LEU A 175 27.68 8.97 2.14
CA LEU A 175 26.81 8.09 2.94
C LEU A 175 27.59 7.31 4.01
N VAL A 176 28.85 6.95 3.75
CA VAL A 176 29.73 6.35 4.77
C VAL A 176 30.10 7.35 5.87
N ALA A 177 30.40 8.60 5.47
CA ALA A 177 30.78 9.66 6.39
C ALA A 177 29.59 10.20 7.21
N TYR A 178 28.41 10.21 6.61
CA TYR A 178 27.17 10.72 7.17
C TYR A 178 26.04 9.68 6.99
N PRO A 179 26.06 8.58 7.77
CA PRO A 179 25.03 7.55 7.70
C PRO A 179 23.63 8.09 8.01
N GLU A 180 23.52 9.19 8.76
CA GLU A 180 22.27 9.89 9.04
C GLU A 180 21.51 10.30 7.77
N LEU A 181 22.19 10.51 6.64
CA LEU A 181 21.56 10.79 5.35
C LEU A 181 20.66 9.64 4.87
N ALA A 182 21.12 8.41 5.07
CA ALA A 182 20.39 7.20 4.68
C ALA A 182 19.42 6.71 5.76
N GLU A 183 19.61 7.15 7.01
CA GLU A 183 18.81 6.69 8.15
C GLU A 183 17.64 7.62 8.49
N SER A 184 17.65 8.85 7.98
CA SER A 184 16.60 9.84 8.27
C SER A 184 15.37 9.71 7.37
N ILE A 185 15.45 8.93 6.28
CA ILE A 185 14.31 8.56 5.45
C ILE A 185 14.10 7.05 5.53
N GLU A 186 12.87 6.63 5.85
CA GLU A 186 12.56 5.23 6.09
C GLU A 186 11.30 4.82 5.33
N VAL A 187 11.35 3.68 4.63
CA VAL A 187 10.17 3.10 3.98
C VAL A 187 9.55 2.06 4.91
N GLN A 188 8.22 2.01 5.02
CA GLN A 188 7.51 0.98 5.81
C GLN A 188 6.10 0.73 5.26
N PHE A 189 5.48 -0.41 5.60
CA PHE A 189 4.04 -0.60 5.36
C PHE A 189 3.20 0.12 6.43
N ASP A 190 2.20 0.87 5.97
CA ASP A 190 1.24 1.60 6.83
C ASP A 190 -0.20 1.12 6.67
N TRP A 191 -0.48 0.23 5.72
CA TRP A 191 -1.73 -0.52 5.65
C TRP A 191 -1.54 -1.77 4.80
N VAL A 192 -2.11 -2.89 5.22
CA VAL A 192 -2.19 -4.11 4.41
C VAL A 192 -3.58 -4.71 4.56
N SER A 193 -4.29 -4.88 3.46
CA SER A 193 -5.52 -5.67 3.40
C SER A 193 -5.38 -6.82 2.42
N LEU A 194 -5.65 -8.02 2.90
CA LEU A 194 -5.58 -9.26 2.12
C LEU A 194 -6.95 -9.94 2.15
N THR A 195 -7.49 -10.25 0.98
CA THR A 195 -8.73 -11.03 0.86
C THR A 195 -8.39 -12.45 0.46
N PHE A 196 -8.98 -13.40 1.18
CA PHE A 196 -8.89 -14.83 0.90
C PHE A 196 -10.27 -15.30 0.47
N PRO A 197 -10.45 -15.78 -0.76
CA PRO A 197 -11.77 -16.12 -1.29
C PRO A 197 -12.32 -17.44 -0.75
N ASP A 198 -11.48 -18.32 -0.20
CA ASP A 198 -11.89 -19.68 0.19
C ASP A 198 -11.66 -19.96 1.68
N LEU A 199 -11.19 -18.97 2.45
CA LEU A 199 -10.87 -19.13 3.86
C LEU A 199 -11.84 -18.38 4.76
N THR A 200 -12.14 -18.99 5.89
CA THR A 200 -12.75 -18.33 7.04
C THR A 200 -11.70 -17.56 7.84
N SER A 201 -12.16 -16.62 8.66
CA SER A 201 -11.31 -15.86 9.59
C SER A 201 -10.47 -16.76 10.49
N LYS A 202 -11.04 -17.85 11.00
CA LYS A 202 -10.33 -18.85 11.83
C LYS A 202 -9.20 -19.53 11.06
N GLN A 203 -9.44 -19.94 9.81
CA GLN A 203 -8.41 -20.51 8.94
C GLN A 203 -7.33 -19.50 8.61
N VAL A 204 -7.66 -18.24 8.34
CA VAL A 204 -6.63 -17.20 8.13
C VAL A 204 -5.78 -17.02 9.39
N ILE A 205 -6.37 -16.99 10.58
CA ILE A 205 -5.63 -16.88 11.85
C ILE A 205 -4.67 -18.06 12.04
N ALA A 206 -5.18 -19.28 11.89
CA ALA A 206 -4.42 -20.50 12.17
C ALA A 206 -3.39 -20.81 11.07
N ASP A 207 -3.82 -20.79 9.82
CA ASP A 207 -3.06 -21.34 8.69
C ASP A 207 -2.19 -20.29 8.02
N VAL A 208 -2.65 -19.03 7.93
CA VAL A 208 -1.90 -17.94 7.28
C VAL A 208 -1.04 -17.20 8.32
N LEU A 209 -1.66 -16.66 9.37
CA LEU A 209 -0.99 -15.80 10.36
C LEU A 209 -0.20 -16.57 11.42
N LEU A 210 -0.48 -17.88 11.59
CA LEU A 210 0.11 -18.73 12.64
C LEU A 210 -0.07 -18.14 14.04
N LEU A 211 -1.22 -17.52 14.30
CA LEU A 211 -1.57 -16.96 15.61
C LEU A 211 -2.57 -17.86 16.32
N GLN A 212 -2.61 -17.77 17.65
CA GLN A 212 -3.60 -18.50 18.43
C GLN A 212 -4.97 -17.79 18.30
N GLU A 213 -6.01 -18.55 17.96
CA GLU A 213 -7.36 -18.02 17.74
C GLU A 213 -7.93 -17.31 18.99
N ASN A 214 -7.59 -17.77 20.19
CA ASN A 214 -8.01 -17.17 21.47
C ASN A 214 -7.45 -15.76 21.72
N LEU A 215 -6.53 -15.27 20.89
CA LEU A 215 -6.06 -13.88 20.92
C LEU A 215 -7.00 -12.94 20.14
N PHE A 216 -7.95 -13.49 19.39
CA PHE A 216 -8.93 -12.74 18.61
C PHE A 216 -10.29 -12.76 19.31
N LEU A 217 -10.87 -11.57 19.48
CA LEU A 217 -12.20 -11.42 20.02
C LEU A 217 -13.22 -11.34 18.87
N GLU A 218 -14.18 -12.26 18.88
CA GLU A 218 -15.30 -12.27 17.94
C GLU A 218 -16.33 -11.21 18.30
N ARG A 219 -16.77 -10.42 17.31
CA ARG A 219 -17.77 -9.37 17.47
C ARG A 219 -18.68 -9.29 16.24
N PRO A 220 -19.96 -8.88 16.42
CA PRO A 220 -20.80 -8.51 15.28
C PRO A 220 -20.23 -7.28 14.58
N THR A 221 -20.41 -7.20 13.27
CA THR A 221 -20.02 -6.03 12.46
C THR A 221 -21.24 -5.38 11.85
N SER A 222 -21.26 -4.05 11.81
CA SER A 222 -22.30 -3.28 11.13
C SER A 222 -21.96 -2.97 9.67
N GLN A 223 -20.82 -3.49 9.17
CA GLN A 223 -20.44 -3.29 7.79
C GLN A 223 -21.26 -4.20 6.88
N ASN A 224 -21.85 -3.60 5.85
CA ASN A 224 -22.51 -4.35 4.79
C ASN A 224 -21.53 -5.38 4.19
N PHE A 225 -22.04 -6.54 3.78
CA PHE A 225 -21.27 -7.65 3.20
C PHE A 225 -20.39 -8.47 4.15
N TYR A 226 -20.42 -8.21 5.46
CA TYR A 226 -19.70 -9.01 6.45
C TYR A 226 -20.63 -9.55 7.54
N THR A 227 -20.35 -10.77 8.02
CA THR A 227 -21.14 -11.42 9.09
C THR A 227 -20.57 -11.18 10.48
N ARG A 228 -19.25 -11.21 10.60
CA ARG A 228 -18.55 -11.07 11.88
C ARG A 228 -17.15 -10.51 11.69
N GLU A 229 -16.60 -10.00 12.78
CA GLU A 229 -15.24 -9.49 12.90
C GLU A 229 -14.48 -10.23 14.00
N MET A 230 -13.29 -10.68 13.68
CA MET A 230 -12.30 -11.23 14.63
C MET A 230 -11.22 -10.16 14.83
N ALA A 231 -11.16 -9.52 16.01
CA ALA A 231 -10.21 -8.46 16.29
C ALA A 231 -9.13 -8.92 17.28
N PHE A 232 -7.86 -8.82 16.88
CA PHE A 232 -6.72 -9.16 17.73
C PHE A 232 -6.69 -8.27 18.98
N ALA A 233 -6.61 -8.89 20.16
CA ALA A 233 -6.66 -8.22 21.45
C ALA A 233 -7.85 -7.24 21.62
N GLY A 234 -8.93 -7.43 20.86
CA GLY A 234 -10.11 -6.57 20.89
C GLY A 234 -9.93 -5.16 20.31
N GLU A 235 -8.79 -4.85 19.68
CA GLU A 235 -8.51 -3.58 19.02
C GLU A 235 -8.57 -3.74 17.48
N LYS A 236 -9.10 -2.74 16.76
CA LYS A 236 -9.13 -2.72 15.29
C LYS A 236 -7.78 -2.33 14.66
N ASN A 237 -6.69 -2.92 15.15
CA ASN A 237 -5.36 -2.77 14.55
C ASN A 237 -5.06 -3.95 13.63
N ILE A 238 -5.39 -5.17 14.07
CA ILE A 238 -5.32 -6.40 13.29
C ILE A 238 -6.68 -7.05 13.41
N TYR A 239 -7.45 -7.08 12.33
CA TYR A 239 -8.79 -7.65 12.38
C TYR A 239 -9.14 -8.35 11.07
N ILE A 240 -10.02 -9.34 11.14
CA ILE A 240 -10.43 -10.17 10.02
C ILE A 240 -11.95 -10.20 9.96
N GLN A 241 -12.52 -10.02 8.78
CA GLN A 241 -13.97 -10.00 8.60
C GLN A 241 -14.43 -11.04 7.58
N ASP A 242 -15.35 -11.90 8.00
CA ASP A 242 -15.93 -12.95 7.16
C ASP A 242 -17.06 -12.39 6.29
N PHE A 243 -17.09 -12.79 5.03
CA PHE A 243 -18.13 -12.36 4.09
C PHE A 243 -19.51 -12.84 4.52
N ALA A 244 -20.51 -12.02 4.21
CA ALA A 244 -21.90 -12.40 4.37
C ALA A 244 -22.29 -13.42 3.30
N PRO A 245 -23.07 -14.46 3.66
CA PRO A 245 -23.65 -15.36 2.68
C PRO A 245 -24.49 -14.55 1.68
N VAL A 246 -24.31 -14.82 0.40
CA VAL A 246 -25.16 -14.22 -0.64
C VAL A 246 -26.28 -15.22 -0.91
N GLN A 247 -27.52 -14.77 -0.77
CA GLN A 247 -28.66 -15.60 -1.17
C GLN A 247 -28.87 -15.45 -2.67
N ASN A 248 -29.05 -16.57 -3.36
CA ASN A 248 -29.50 -16.58 -4.73
C ASN A 248 -30.89 -15.91 -4.80
N PRO A 249 -31.06 -14.80 -5.56
CA PRO A 249 -32.31 -14.06 -5.58
C PRO A 249 -33.50 -14.86 -6.11
N GLU A 250 -33.25 -15.87 -6.95
CA GLU A 250 -34.27 -16.66 -7.62
C GLU A 250 -34.63 -17.92 -6.82
N THR A 251 -33.64 -18.58 -6.23
CA THR A 251 -33.85 -19.86 -5.53
C THR A 251 -33.94 -19.73 -4.01
N GLN A 252 -33.61 -18.55 -3.46
CA GLN A 252 -33.40 -18.31 -2.03
C GLN A 252 -32.37 -19.26 -1.38
N ALA A 253 -31.64 -20.04 -2.18
CA ALA A 253 -30.56 -20.86 -1.70
C ALA A 253 -29.43 -19.96 -1.21
N VAL A 254 -28.86 -20.30 -0.05
CA VAL A 254 -27.65 -19.64 0.42
C VAL A 254 -26.49 -20.11 -0.45
N ASP A 255 -26.10 -19.28 -1.43
CA ASP A 255 -24.82 -19.43 -2.12
C ASP A 255 -23.75 -18.93 -1.14
N GLN A 256 -23.29 -19.83 -0.27
CA GLN A 256 -22.26 -19.49 0.70
C GLN A 256 -20.96 -19.21 -0.05
N LYS A 257 -20.68 -17.93 -0.31
CA LYS A 257 -19.31 -17.50 -0.59
C LYS A 257 -18.54 -17.65 0.70
N PHE A 258 -17.66 -18.65 0.72
CA PHE A 258 -16.52 -18.62 1.62
C PHE A 258 -15.70 -17.37 1.33
N GLY A 259 -14.97 -16.88 2.32
CA GLY A 259 -14.03 -15.81 2.13
C GLY A 259 -14.02 -14.79 3.25
N THR A 260 -12.88 -14.16 3.39
CA THR A 260 -12.58 -13.28 4.51
C THR A 260 -11.56 -12.24 4.09
N THR A 261 -11.60 -11.07 4.72
CA THR A 261 -10.59 -10.03 4.52
C THR A 261 -9.86 -9.76 5.82
N LEU A 262 -8.53 -9.93 5.78
CA LEU A 262 -7.61 -9.48 6.80
C LEU A 262 -7.30 -8.00 6.60
N TYR A 263 -7.27 -7.26 7.71
CA TYR A 263 -6.91 -5.85 7.78
C TYR A 263 -5.82 -5.63 8.82
N LEU A 264 -4.71 -5.06 8.38
CA LEU A 264 -3.60 -4.59 9.20
C LEU A 264 -3.50 -3.07 9.01
N THR A 265 -3.96 -2.30 9.99
CA THR A 265 -3.83 -0.83 9.96
C THR A 265 -2.39 -0.38 10.15
N GLY A 266 -2.05 0.90 10.05
CA GLY A 266 -0.66 1.35 10.27
C GLY A 266 -0.11 1.03 11.66
N LYS A 267 -0.97 0.93 12.66
CA LYS A 267 -0.60 0.37 13.98
C LYS A 267 -0.54 -1.15 13.93
N GLY A 268 -1.48 -1.78 13.24
CA GLY A 268 -1.52 -3.22 13.00
C GLY A 268 -0.27 -3.78 12.33
N THR A 269 0.26 -3.12 11.31
CA THR A 269 1.48 -3.55 10.62
C THR A 269 2.65 -3.59 11.59
N ARG A 270 2.85 -2.54 12.41
CA ARG A 270 3.92 -2.50 13.43
C ARG A 270 3.74 -3.55 14.53
N LEU A 271 2.49 -3.85 14.93
CA LEU A 271 2.21 -4.92 15.89
C LEU A 271 2.50 -6.29 15.28
N PHE A 272 2.09 -6.51 14.04
CA PHE A 272 2.23 -7.78 13.34
C PHE A 272 3.68 -8.13 13.00
N GLU A 273 4.53 -7.12 12.77
CA GLU A 273 5.98 -7.33 12.59
C GLU A 273 6.64 -8.06 13.76
N LYS A 274 6.11 -7.92 14.97
CA LYS A 274 6.56 -8.67 16.14
C LYS A 274 6.26 -10.16 15.99
N ALA A 275 5.04 -10.50 15.54
CA ALA A 275 4.63 -11.87 15.28
C ALA A 275 5.50 -12.49 14.18
N LEU A 276 5.72 -11.76 13.08
CA LEU A 276 6.62 -12.21 12.01
C LEU A 276 8.02 -12.50 12.54
N LEU A 277 8.60 -11.60 13.34
CA LEU A 277 9.92 -11.80 13.92
C LEU A 277 9.99 -13.03 14.83
N GLU A 278 8.99 -13.24 15.69
CA GLU A 278 8.90 -14.43 16.56
C GLU A 278 8.76 -15.74 15.75
N GLN A 279 8.12 -15.66 14.58
CA GLN A 279 7.98 -16.78 13.64
C GLN A 279 9.20 -16.98 12.74
N SER A 280 10.27 -16.19 12.90
CA SER A 280 11.41 -16.16 11.97
C SER A 280 11.00 -15.87 10.51
N MET A 281 9.94 -15.09 10.35
CA MET A 281 9.36 -14.66 9.08
C MET A 281 9.58 -13.16 8.87
N ASN A 282 9.46 -12.75 7.61
CA ASN A 282 9.37 -11.35 7.22
C ASN A 282 8.10 -11.06 6.42
N TRP A 283 7.93 -9.82 5.93
CA TRP A 283 6.74 -9.47 5.15
C TRP A 283 6.72 -10.22 3.82
N HIS A 284 7.88 -10.40 3.19
CA HIS A 284 8.00 -11.20 1.98
C HIS A 284 7.50 -12.64 2.19
N ASP A 285 7.92 -13.30 3.28
CA ASP A 285 7.48 -14.65 3.64
C ASP A 285 5.97 -14.70 3.91
N LEU A 286 5.42 -13.68 4.58
CA LEU A 286 3.97 -13.57 4.80
C LEU A 286 3.21 -13.48 3.48
N PHE A 287 3.61 -12.60 2.57
CA PHE A 287 2.90 -12.42 1.30
C PHE A 287 3.04 -13.63 0.39
N ALA A 288 4.23 -14.22 0.31
CA ALA A 288 4.45 -15.49 -0.39
C ALA A 288 3.54 -16.58 0.18
N LYS A 289 3.40 -16.67 1.51
CA LYS A 289 2.48 -17.60 2.15
C LYS A 289 1.01 -17.26 1.86
N ALA A 290 0.62 -15.99 1.93
CA ALA A 290 -0.74 -15.57 1.62
C ALA A 290 -1.15 -15.98 0.19
N ARG A 291 -0.23 -15.88 -0.78
CA ARG A 291 -0.44 -16.36 -2.16
C ARG A 291 -0.75 -17.85 -2.24
N LEU A 292 -0.05 -18.70 -1.46
CA LEU A 292 -0.33 -20.14 -1.41
C LEU A 292 -1.78 -20.45 -0.98
N TYR A 293 -2.35 -19.57 -0.16
CA TYR A 293 -3.75 -19.65 0.29
C TYR A 293 -4.71 -18.81 -0.58
N ARG A 294 -4.31 -18.45 -1.81
CA ARG A 294 -5.10 -17.63 -2.75
C ARG A 294 -5.45 -16.23 -2.22
N GLY A 295 -4.67 -15.75 -1.25
CA GLY A 295 -4.75 -14.39 -0.76
C GLY A 295 -4.30 -13.38 -1.81
N HIS A 296 -5.01 -12.26 -1.91
CA HIS A 296 -4.64 -11.13 -2.76
C HIS A 296 -4.84 -9.82 -2.01
N LEU A 297 -3.97 -8.85 -2.28
CA LEU A 297 -4.07 -7.50 -1.76
C LEU A 297 -5.31 -6.81 -2.30
N THR A 298 -6.10 -6.26 -1.39
CA THR A 298 -7.16 -5.31 -1.71
C THR A 298 -6.74 -3.88 -1.40
N ARG A 299 -5.79 -3.68 -0.48
CA ARG A 299 -5.14 -2.39 -0.21
C ARG A 299 -3.72 -2.60 0.32
N LEU A 300 -2.80 -1.75 -0.12
CA LEU A 300 -1.43 -1.65 0.36
C LEU A 300 -1.05 -0.17 0.47
N ASP A 301 -0.69 0.28 1.66
CA ASP A 301 -0.13 1.61 1.84
C ASP A 301 1.34 1.50 2.18
N ILE A 302 2.19 2.15 1.38
CA ILE A 302 3.63 2.25 1.62
C ILE A 302 3.95 3.66 2.08
N ALA A 303 4.47 3.81 3.28
CA ALA A 303 4.87 5.08 3.87
C ALA A 303 6.37 5.33 3.74
N ILE A 304 6.73 6.53 3.34
CA ILE A 304 8.07 7.12 3.35
C ILE A 304 8.08 8.15 4.49
N ASN A 305 8.79 7.82 5.56
CA ASN A 305 8.93 8.66 6.75
C ASN A 305 10.16 9.55 6.62
N ASP A 306 9.97 10.86 6.64
CA ASP A 306 11.04 11.84 6.75
C ASP A 306 11.18 12.31 8.20
N LYS A 307 12.30 11.93 8.82
CA LYS A 307 12.67 12.31 10.20
C LYS A 307 13.61 13.50 10.25
N TRP A 308 14.23 13.85 9.12
CA TRP A 308 15.16 14.97 9.06
C TRP A 308 14.45 16.31 8.96
N GLY A 309 13.26 16.31 8.35
CA GLY A 309 12.59 17.53 7.90
C GLY A 309 13.09 17.97 6.52
N LEU A 310 13.52 17.01 5.69
CA LEU A 310 13.84 17.24 4.28
C LEU A 310 12.65 17.86 3.53
N LEU A 311 11.44 17.35 3.79
CA LEU A 311 10.20 17.78 3.17
C LEU A 311 9.47 18.75 4.09
N ASN A 312 9.62 20.05 3.84
CA ASN A 312 8.85 21.06 4.53
C ASN A 312 7.44 21.18 3.93
N MET A 313 6.41 20.90 4.73
CA MET A 313 5.03 20.91 4.25
C MET A 313 4.53 22.30 3.82
N ASN A 314 4.99 23.39 4.44
CA ASN A 314 4.63 24.74 3.97
C ASN A 314 5.17 24.99 2.56
N ASP A 315 6.41 24.55 2.28
CA ASP A 315 7.01 24.70 0.96
C ASP A 315 6.33 23.83 -0.09
N LEU A 316 5.93 22.60 0.26
CA LEU A 316 5.17 21.73 -0.62
C LEU A 316 3.78 22.31 -0.92
N VAL A 317 3.04 22.77 0.10
CA VAL A 317 1.73 23.41 -0.09
C VAL A 317 1.85 24.66 -0.96
N LYS A 318 2.84 25.51 -0.69
CA LYS A 318 3.12 26.69 -1.52
C LYS A 318 3.41 26.29 -2.96
N ALA A 319 4.18 25.23 -3.19
CA ALA A 319 4.45 24.72 -4.52
C ALA A 319 3.19 24.22 -5.24
N VAL A 320 2.27 23.55 -4.53
CA VAL A 320 0.97 23.15 -5.10
C VAL A 320 0.14 24.37 -5.49
N GLN A 321 0.06 25.38 -4.61
CA GLN A 321 -0.69 26.60 -4.85
C GLN A 321 -0.14 27.41 -6.03
N GLU A 322 1.19 27.43 -6.19
CA GLU A 322 1.90 28.14 -7.26
C GLU A 322 2.06 27.32 -8.55
N LYS A 323 1.45 26.13 -8.64
CA LYS A 323 1.55 25.22 -9.80
C LYS A 323 3.01 24.84 -10.14
N ARG A 324 3.83 24.67 -9.11
CA ARG A 324 5.22 24.21 -9.19
C ARG A 324 5.32 22.71 -8.98
N PHE A 325 4.47 21.96 -9.65
CA PHE A 325 4.47 20.50 -9.61
C PHE A 325 3.83 19.92 -10.87
N TRP A 326 4.21 18.69 -11.18
CA TRP A 326 3.56 17.83 -12.14
C TRP A 326 3.14 16.54 -11.46
N SER A 327 1.94 16.06 -11.77
CA SER A 327 1.46 14.76 -11.34
C SER A 327 0.84 14.04 -12.53
N LYS A 328 1.00 12.71 -12.56
CA LYS A 328 0.30 11.86 -13.52
C LYS A 328 -1.22 11.89 -13.31
N SER A 329 -1.67 12.19 -12.09
CA SER A 329 -3.07 12.49 -11.80
C SER A 329 -3.37 13.98 -12.00
N LYS A 330 -4.53 14.27 -12.57
CA LYS A 330 -5.06 15.65 -12.64
C LYS A 330 -5.75 16.07 -11.33
N SER A 331 -6.14 15.12 -10.49
CA SER A 331 -6.81 15.37 -9.22
C SER A 331 -5.78 15.56 -8.11
N TYR A 332 -5.91 16.63 -7.35
CA TYR A 332 -5.13 16.89 -6.15
C TYR A 332 -5.92 17.78 -5.18
N ALA A 333 -5.63 17.68 -3.89
CA ALA A 333 -6.29 18.45 -2.84
C ALA A 333 -5.29 18.90 -1.77
N VAL A 334 -5.59 20.04 -1.13
CA VAL A 334 -4.81 20.57 0.00
C VAL A 334 -5.77 20.71 1.18
N HIS A 335 -5.38 20.18 2.33
CA HIS A 335 -6.15 20.16 3.57
C HIS A 335 -5.30 20.62 4.75
N GLY A 336 -5.94 21.10 5.81
CA GLY A 336 -5.27 21.52 7.04
C GLY A 336 -4.81 22.97 7.03
N ASN A 337 -3.86 23.30 7.91
CA ASN A 337 -3.29 24.64 8.05
C ASN A 337 -1.90 24.58 8.71
N VAL A 338 -1.25 25.75 8.87
CA VAL A 338 0.10 25.83 9.45
C VAL A 338 0.18 25.39 10.91
N ASP A 339 -0.90 25.51 11.68
CA ASP A 339 -0.93 25.18 13.11
C ASP A 339 -1.26 23.71 13.33
N ASP A 340 -2.34 23.23 12.70
CA ASP A 340 -2.84 21.86 12.83
C ASP A 340 -2.07 20.84 11.95
N GLY A 341 -1.30 21.34 10.99
CA GLY A 341 -0.56 20.55 10.01
C GLY A 341 -1.26 20.49 8.66
N TRP A 342 -0.46 20.52 7.61
CA TRP A 342 -0.91 20.42 6.24
C TRP A 342 -0.98 18.97 5.77
N THR A 343 -1.85 18.72 4.80
CA THR A 343 -1.92 17.49 4.01
C THR A 343 -2.13 17.86 2.55
N VAL A 344 -1.39 17.24 1.64
CA VAL A 344 -1.61 17.32 0.20
C VAL A 344 -1.83 15.92 -0.36
N ASP A 345 -2.91 15.75 -1.11
CA ASP A 345 -3.28 14.50 -1.77
C ASP A 345 -3.15 14.68 -3.29
N PHE A 346 -2.62 13.67 -3.98
CA PHE A 346 -2.57 13.59 -5.44
C PHE A 346 -3.15 12.26 -5.89
N GLY A 347 -4.19 12.29 -6.72
CA GLY A 347 -4.89 11.09 -7.16
C GLY A 347 -6.20 10.83 -6.44
N GLN A 348 -6.85 9.77 -6.88
CA GLN A 348 -8.03 9.17 -6.29
C GLN A 348 -7.88 7.65 -6.40
N SER A 349 -8.67 6.89 -5.63
CA SER A 349 -8.70 5.43 -5.73
C SER A 349 -8.79 5.00 -7.21
N PRO A 350 -7.97 4.05 -7.68
CA PRO A 350 -7.22 3.06 -6.89
C PRO A 350 -5.79 3.47 -6.50
N PHE A 351 -5.34 4.71 -6.74
CA PHE A 351 -4.00 5.14 -6.35
C PHE A 351 -3.94 6.60 -5.90
N VAL A 352 -3.49 6.81 -4.67
CA VAL A 352 -3.33 8.14 -4.07
C VAL A 352 -1.92 8.28 -3.50
N ILE A 353 -1.28 9.41 -3.77
CA ILE A 353 -0.06 9.84 -3.09
C ILE A 353 -0.43 10.95 -2.11
N ARG A 354 -0.16 10.75 -0.82
CA ARG A 354 -0.45 11.73 0.24
C ARG A 354 0.84 12.19 0.91
N ALA A 355 1.07 13.49 1.01
CA ALA A 355 2.15 14.05 1.84
C ALA A 355 1.57 14.90 2.97
N TYR A 356 2.01 14.70 4.22
CA TYR A 356 1.46 15.43 5.38
C TYR A 356 2.41 15.59 6.55
N ASP A 357 2.10 16.57 7.41
CA ASP A 357 2.79 16.85 8.68
C ASP A 357 2.53 15.74 9.72
N LYS A 358 3.31 14.65 9.66
CA LYS A 358 3.14 13.50 10.55
C LYS A 358 3.34 13.86 12.03
N HIS A 359 4.30 14.73 12.31
CA HIS A 359 4.59 15.18 13.67
C HIS A 359 3.39 15.88 14.30
N LYS A 360 2.78 16.83 13.59
CA LYS A 360 1.60 17.56 14.07
C LYS A 360 0.38 16.63 14.15
N GLU A 361 0.19 15.76 13.17
CA GLU A 361 -0.89 14.76 13.17
C GLU A 361 -0.85 13.87 14.42
N GLN A 362 0.33 13.40 14.82
CA GLN A 362 0.50 12.61 16.04
C GLN A 362 0.38 13.47 17.31
N ALA A 363 0.96 14.67 17.33
CA ALA A 363 0.88 15.59 18.47
C ALA A 363 -0.57 15.97 18.80
N ASN A 364 -1.39 16.25 17.78
CA ASN A 364 -2.83 16.53 17.92
C ASN A 364 -3.62 15.35 18.47
N LYS A 365 -3.11 14.12 18.28
CA LYS A 365 -3.65 12.89 18.88
C LYS A 365 -3.02 12.58 20.25
N GLY A 366 -2.16 13.47 20.76
CA GLY A 366 -1.44 13.34 22.03
C GLY A 366 -0.35 12.27 22.01
N TYR A 367 0.24 11.98 20.85
CA TYR A 367 1.35 11.05 20.69
C TYR A 367 2.61 11.79 20.22
N ASP A 368 3.77 11.26 20.57
CA ASP A 368 5.07 11.74 20.10
C ASP A 368 5.60 10.87 18.95
N THR A 369 6.34 11.48 18.04
CA THR A 369 6.96 10.81 16.89
C THR A 369 8.18 11.59 16.41
N ASP A 370 9.23 10.88 16.00
CA ASP A 370 10.41 11.49 15.38
C ASP A 370 10.18 11.86 13.90
N VAL A 371 9.19 11.22 13.25
CA VAL A 371 8.78 11.51 11.87
C VAL A 371 8.19 12.92 11.76
N LYS A 372 8.85 13.79 10.99
CA LYS A 372 8.42 15.15 10.68
C LYS A 372 7.30 15.14 9.63
N THR A 373 7.64 14.64 8.45
CA THR A 373 6.76 14.58 7.28
C THR A 373 6.62 13.13 6.83
N ARG A 374 5.46 12.75 6.32
CA ARG A 374 5.26 11.44 5.72
C ARG A 374 4.68 11.57 4.32
N VAL A 375 5.20 10.76 3.40
CA VAL A 375 4.59 10.51 2.09
C VAL A 375 4.04 9.09 2.07
N GLU A 376 2.76 8.90 1.77
CA GLU A 376 2.08 7.61 1.65
C GLU A 376 1.71 7.33 0.19
N LEU A 377 2.01 6.13 -0.28
CA LEU A 377 1.52 5.55 -1.52
C LEU A 377 0.37 4.61 -1.17
N GLU A 378 -0.86 5.09 -1.23
CA GLU A 378 -2.08 4.31 -0.97
C GLU A 378 -2.54 3.64 -2.27
N LEU A 379 -2.37 2.31 -2.33
CA LEU A 379 -2.63 1.48 -3.50
C LEU A 379 -3.81 0.56 -3.21
N HIS A 380 -4.78 0.49 -4.12
CA HIS A 380 -5.93 -0.40 -4.01
C HIS A 380 -5.94 -1.44 -5.12
N GLN A 381 -6.51 -2.60 -4.82
CA GLN A 381 -6.76 -3.69 -5.77
C GLN A 381 -5.53 -3.99 -6.64
N ASP A 382 -5.68 -3.91 -7.96
CA ASP A 382 -4.65 -4.26 -8.93
C ASP A 382 -3.37 -3.41 -8.79
N LYS A 383 -3.46 -2.18 -8.26
CA LYS A 383 -2.27 -1.36 -8.01
C LYS A 383 -1.44 -1.91 -6.85
N ALA A 384 -2.09 -2.44 -5.82
CA ALA A 384 -1.41 -3.07 -4.71
C ALA A 384 -0.78 -4.40 -5.13
N GLU A 385 -1.53 -5.20 -5.91
CA GLU A 385 -1.06 -6.47 -6.46
C GLU A 385 0.14 -6.31 -7.39
N TYR A 386 0.13 -5.30 -8.27
CA TYR A 386 1.26 -5.02 -9.15
C TYR A 386 2.56 -4.77 -8.36
N VAL A 387 2.49 -4.00 -7.27
CA VAL A 387 3.66 -3.73 -6.43
C VAL A 387 4.15 -5.01 -5.76
N LEU A 388 3.22 -5.87 -5.32
CA LEU A 388 3.59 -7.13 -4.70
C LEU A 388 4.23 -8.10 -5.71
N ASP A 389 3.69 -8.20 -6.93
CA ASP A 389 4.24 -9.08 -7.96
C ASP A 389 5.62 -8.62 -8.42
N GLU A 390 5.83 -7.31 -8.57
CA GLU A 390 7.16 -6.76 -8.86
C GLU A 390 8.15 -7.06 -7.73
N TRP A 391 7.70 -7.05 -6.47
CA TRP A 391 8.56 -7.33 -5.32
C TRP A 391 8.88 -8.83 -5.19
N LEU A 392 7.89 -9.71 -5.32
CA LEU A 392 8.07 -11.15 -5.12
C LEU A 392 8.77 -11.86 -6.29
N ASN A 393 8.54 -11.41 -7.53
CA ASN A 393 8.92 -12.19 -8.72
C ASN A 393 10.14 -11.65 -9.48
N ASN A 394 10.56 -10.39 -9.25
CA ASN A 394 11.55 -9.71 -10.09
C ASN A 394 12.85 -9.32 -9.36
N ASP A 395 13.14 -9.90 -8.19
CA ASP A 395 14.33 -9.61 -7.35
C ASP A 395 14.57 -8.10 -7.11
N LYS A 396 13.50 -7.30 -7.19
CA LYS A 396 13.53 -5.87 -6.94
C LYS A 396 13.33 -5.61 -5.46
N LYS A 397 14.01 -4.61 -4.91
CA LYS A 397 13.72 -4.17 -3.54
C LYS A 397 12.46 -3.32 -3.53
N LEU A 398 11.69 -3.45 -2.46
CA LEU A 398 10.49 -2.63 -2.28
C LEU A 398 10.81 -1.12 -2.24
N VAL A 399 11.97 -0.75 -1.69
CA VAL A 399 12.48 0.63 -1.70
C VAL A 399 12.62 1.15 -3.14
N ASP A 400 13.21 0.36 -4.03
CA ASP A 400 13.41 0.75 -5.43
C ASP A 400 12.06 0.96 -6.13
N ILE A 401 11.13 0.02 -5.98
CA ILE A 401 9.77 0.11 -6.52
C ILE A 401 9.06 1.36 -5.99
N THR A 402 9.17 1.65 -4.70
CA THR A 402 8.53 2.80 -4.04
C THR A 402 8.99 4.12 -4.63
N PHE A 403 10.31 4.31 -4.75
CA PHE A 403 10.85 5.56 -5.29
C PHE A 403 10.73 5.66 -6.81
N ASP A 404 10.70 4.55 -7.53
CA ASP A 404 10.35 4.51 -8.96
C ASP A 404 8.91 5.00 -9.19
N ILE A 405 7.96 4.53 -8.37
CA ILE A 405 6.57 5.00 -8.42
C ILE A 405 6.53 6.49 -8.10
N LEU A 406 7.16 6.91 -7.00
CA LEU A 406 7.14 8.31 -6.58
C LEU A 406 7.69 9.24 -7.67
N TYR A 407 8.86 8.91 -8.23
CA TYR A 407 9.50 9.65 -9.31
C TYR A 407 8.61 9.72 -10.57
N SER A 408 7.98 8.60 -10.93
CA SER A 408 7.19 8.50 -12.16
C SER A 408 5.83 9.20 -12.08
N TYR A 409 5.29 9.36 -10.87
CA TYR A 409 3.91 9.85 -10.68
C TYR A 409 3.81 11.27 -10.15
N LEU A 410 4.82 11.78 -9.44
CA LEU A 410 4.74 13.08 -8.80
C LEU A 410 6.10 13.78 -8.77
N TRP A 411 6.09 15.05 -9.18
CA TRP A 411 7.29 15.86 -9.18
C TRP A 411 7.03 17.29 -8.78
N PHE A 412 7.88 17.83 -7.92
CA PHE A 412 7.92 19.24 -7.57
C PHE A 412 9.08 19.96 -8.25
N THR A 413 8.83 21.19 -8.67
CA THR A 413 9.77 22.04 -9.39
C THR A 413 10.05 23.34 -8.61
N ASN A 414 11.17 23.99 -8.91
CA ASN A 414 11.49 25.32 -8.38
C ASN A 414 10.71 26.42 -9.09
N GLY A 415 10.46 26.25 -10.39
CA GLY A 415 9.68 27.17 -11.22
C GLY A 415 8.25 26.70 -11.44
N LYS A 416 7.37 27.64 -11.79
CA LYS A 416 6.02 27.34 -12.27
C LYS A 416 6.11 26.52 -13.55
N ILE A 417 5.29 25.48 -13.65
CA ILE A 417 5.12 24.74 -14.90
C ILE A 417 4.03 25.44 -15.70
N GLU A 418 4.36 25.89 -16.91
CA GLU A 418 3.42 26.60 -17.75
C GLU A 418 2.40 25.63 -18.37
N ASP A 419 1.15 26.09 -18.54
CA ASP A 419 0.04 25.25 -18.98
C ASP A 419 0.27 24.58 -20.35
N HIS A 420 1.12 25.16 -21.21
CA HIS A 420 1.47 24.58 -22.50
C HIS A 420 2.37 23.34 -22.35
N GLN A 421 3.22 23.31 -21.33
CA GLN A 421 4.12 22.18 -21.03
C GLN A 421 3.36 20.97 -20.51
N LEU A 422 2.10 21.16 -20.08
CA LEU A 422 1.22 20.11 -19.55
C LEU A 422 0.38 19.40 -20.65
N LYS A 423 0.55 19.75 -21.93
CA LYS A 423 -0.33 19.34 -23.05
C LYS A 423 0.27 18.34 -24.04
N SER A 424 1.41 17.73 -23.75
CA SER A 424 2.10 16.79 -24.66
C SER A 424 2.23 15.36 -24.10
N ASP A 425 2.46 14.36 -24.97
CA ASP A 425 2.76 12.98 -24.52
C ASP A 425 4.18 12.86 -23.93
N THR A 426 4.97 13.93 -24.02
CA THR A 426 6.35 14.10 -23.55
C THR A 426 6.47 15.11 -22.41
N VAL A 427 5.36 15.47 -21.74
CA VAL A 427 5.32 16.47 -20.65
C VAL A 427 6.45 16.27 -19.65
N ARG A 428 6.74 15.01 -19.30
CA ARG A 428 7.79 14.66 -18.35
C ARG A 428 9.19 15.11 -18.84
N ASP A 429 9.54 14.75 -20.06
CA ASP A 429 10.86 15.05 -20.66
C ASP A 429 11.01 16.56 -20.88
N GLU A 430 9.91 17.23 -21.24
CA GLU A 430 9.87 18.68 -21.40
C GLU A 430 10.09 19.41 -20.07
N ILE A 431 9.40 19.00 -18.99
CA ILE A 431 9.63 19.58 -17.66
C ILE A 431 11.07 19.30 -17.21
N GLU A 432 11.59 18.08 -17.43
CA GLU A 432 12.97 17.72 -17.08
C GLU A 432 14.02 18.58 -17.79
N ALA A 433 13.77 18.94 -19.04
CA ALA A 433 14.67 19.78 -19.80
C ALA A 433 14.55 21.28 -19.49
N THR A 434 13.41 21.74 -18.97
CA THR A 434 13.07 23.18 -18.94
C THR A 434 12.92 23.77 -17.55
N VAL A 435 12.62 22.96 -16.52
CA VAL A 435 12.36 23.45 -15.17
C VAL A 435 13.21 22.69 -14.16
N GLU A 436 13.96 23.43 -13.34
CA GLU A 436 14.75 22.81 -12.29
C GLU A 436 13.86 22.10 -11.25
N PRO A 437 14.26 20.90 -10.80
CA PRO A 437 13.56 20.21 -9.72
C PRO A 437 13.63 20.98 -8.41
N MET A 438 12.60 20.84 -7.59
CA MET A 438 12.68 21.19 -6.17
C MET A 438 13.77 20.32 -5.50
N PRO A 439 14.81 20.91 -4.89
CA PRO A 439 15.96 20.16 -4.36
C PRO A 439 15.58 19.11 -3.32
N ALA A 440 14.60 19.40 -2.45
CA ALA A 440 14.12 18.45 -1.45
C ALA A 440 13.48 17.21 -2.07
N TRP A 441 12.61 17.41 -3.07
CA TRP A 441 11.91 16.32 -3.74
C TRP A 441 12.83 15.51 -4.67
N SER A 442 13.75 16.16 -5.37
CA SER A 442 14.76 15.45 -6.17
C SER A 442 15.75 14.70 -5.29
N LEU A 443 16.14 15.25 -4.13
CA LEU A 443 16.99 14.54 -3.19
C LEU A 443 16.29 13.29 -2.66
N LEU A 444 15.01 13.39 -2.31
CA LEU A 444 14.19 12.27 -1.87
C LEU A 444 14.14 11.15 -2.92
N THR A 445 13.89 11.48 -4.18
CA THR A 445 13.76 10.46 -5.25
C THR A 445 15.12 9.92 -5.72
N ALA A 446 16.19 10.73 -5.69
CA ALA A 446 17.54 10.32 -6.07
C ALA A 446 18.24 9.45 -5.01
N LEU A 447 18.22 9.87 -3.73
CA LEU A 447 18.77 9.08 -2.64
C LEU A 447 17.81 8.01 -2.12
N GLY A 448 16.52 8.11 -2.44
CA GLY A 448 15.48 7.18 -2.00
C GLY A 448 15.84 5.71 -2.21
N LYS A 449 16.42 5.37 -3.37
CA LYS A 449 16.88 4.01 -3.71
C LYS A 449 18.04 3.49 -2.83
N LYS A 450 18.69 4.36 -2.07
CA LYS A 450 19.74 4.01 -1.09
C LYS A 450 19.21 3.94 0.35
N MET A 451 17.92 4.23 0.56
CA MET A 451 17.27 4.18 1.87
C MET A 451 16.91 2.75 2.29
N LYS A 452 16.50 2.58 3.55
CA LYS A 452 16.19 1.26 4.14
C LYS A 452 14.68 1.04 4.18
N PHE A 453 14.24 -0.21 3.92
CA PHE A 453 12.88 -0.64 4.24
C PHE A 453 12.85 -1.15 5.69
N VAL A 454 12.20 -0.40 6.57
CA VAL A 454 12.34 -0.52 8.02
C VAL A 454 11.16 -1.26 8.65
N ARG A 455 11.49 -2.30 9.43
CA ARG A 455 10.57 -2.86 10.44
C ARG A 455 10.82 -2.24 11.79
N GLU A 456 9.74 -1.83 12.46
CA GLU A 456 9.78 -1.24 13.81
C GLU A 456 8.68 -1.87 14.67
N PRO A 457 8.93 -3.06 15.24
CA PRO A 457 7.92 -3.75 16.03
C PRO A 457 7.57 -2.93 17.28
N LYS A 458 6.28 -2.57 17.44
CA LYS A 458 5.81 -1.80 18.60
C LYS A 458 5.23 -2.72 19.67
N LYS A 459 5.50 -2.43 20.94
CA LYS A 459 4.88 -3.12 22.08
C LYS A 459 3.48 -2.54 22.35
N GLN A 460 2.54 -3.39 22.74
CA GLN A 460 1.33 -2.96 23.45
C GLN A 460 1.72 -2.66 24.90
N SER A 461 1.25 -1.56 25.50
CA SER A 461 1.65 -1.13 26.85
C SER A 461 0.43 -0.85 27.73
N VAL A 462 0.55 -1.07 29.04
CA VAL A 462 -0.52 -0.83 30.01
C VAL A 462 -0.90 0.64 30.06
N GLU A 463 0.08 1.55 29.96
CA GLU A 463 -0.14 3.00 29.92
C GLU A 463 -0.99 3.42 28.72
N ARG A 464 -0.89 2.68 27.61
CA ARG A 464 -1.68 2.91 26.41
C ARG A 464 -3.10 2.38 26.53
N ILE A 465 -3.27 1.23 27.19
CA ILE A 465 -4.59 0.69 27.56
C ILE A 465 -5.29 1.65 28.51
N GLU A 466 -4.58 2.12 29.55
CA GLU A 466 -5.07 3.10 30.51
C GLU A 466 -5.50 4.39 29.82
N LYS A 467 -4.66 4.95 28.94
CA LYS A 467 -4.98 6.18 28.18
C LYS A 467 -6.23 5.99 27.31
N TRP A 468 -6.38 4.85 26.64
CA TRP A 468 -7.58 4.54 25.88
C TRP A 468 -8.83 4.44 26.78
N VAL A 469 -8.74 3.76 27.93
CA VAL A 469 -9.85 3.69 28.89
C VAL A 469 -10.24 5.10 29.35
N LEU A 470 -9.27 5.92 29.74
CA LEU A 470 -9.48 7.29 30.22
C LEU A 470 -10.14 8.19 29.18
N GLN A 471 -9.78 8.05 27.90
CA GLN A 471 -10.27 8.93 26.84
C GLN A 471 -11.55 8.44 26.18
N SER A 472 -11.72 7.12 26.02
CA SER A 472 -12.80 6.54 25.19
C SER A 472 -13.89 5.84 26.01
N VAL A 473 -13.59 5.39 27.23
CA VAL A 473 -14.50 4.55 28.02
C VAL A 473 -15.04 5.30 29.25
N VAL A 474 -14.24 6.17 29.87
CA VAL A 474 -14.63 6.94 31.07
C VAL A 474 -15.91 7.75 30.91
N PRO A 475 -16.19 8.44 29.78
CA PRO A 475 -17.46 9.16 29.62
C PRO A 475 -18.69 8.25 29.76
N SER A 476 -18.64 7.06 29.17
CA SER A 476 -19.70 6.04 29.26
C SER A 476 -19.80 5.45 30.67
N LEU A 477 -18.66 5.17 31.31
CA LEU A 477 -18.61 4.72 32.70
C LEU A 477 -19.20 5.76 33.67
N ALA A 478 -18.96 7.05 33.41
CA ALA A 478 -19.51 8.13 34.21
C ALA A 478 -21.04 8.26 34.07
N VAL A 479 -21.58 8.01 32.87
CA VAL A 479 -23.04 7.90 32.64
C VAL A 479 -23.61 6.75 33.47
N LEU A 480 -23.05 5.55 33.31
CA LEU A 480 -23.50 4.35 34.03
C LEU A 480 -23.43 4.50 35.55
N LYS A 481 -22.41 5.22 36.04
CA LYS A 481 -22.29 5.55 37.46
C LYS A 481 -23.41 6.48 37.94
N LYS A 482 -23.74 7.51 37.16
CA LYS A 482 -24.79 8.48 37.50
C LYS A 482 -26.20 7.91 37.36
N THR A 483 -26.39 6.90 36.52
CA THR A 483 -27.68 6.22 36.31
C THR A 483 -27.90 5.03 37.23
N GLY A 484 -26.96 4.74 38.15
CA GLY A 484 -27.10 3.68 39.15
C GLY A 484 -26.63 2.29 38.71
N HIS A 485 -26.16 2.13 37.48
CA HIS A 485 -25.68 0.86 36.92
C HIS A 485 -24.21 0.56 37.22
N TRP A 486 -23.58 1.30 38.15
CA TRP A 486 -22.17 1.11 38.48
C TRP A 486 -21.87 -0.28 39.06
N HIS A 487 -22.82 -0.82 39.82
CA HIS A 487 -22.66 -2.10 40.48
C HIS A 487 -22.52 -3.25 39.47
N GLU A 488 -23.34 -3.23 38.42
CA GLU A 488 -23.30 -4.19 37.30
C GLU A 488 -21.95 -4.16 36.58
N ILE A 489 -21.34 -2.97 36.45
CA ILE A 489 -20.02 -2.80 35.85
C ILE A 489 -18.91 -3.35 36.76
N ILE A 490 -18.97 -3.11 38.07
CA ILE A 490 -18.00 -3.66 39.02
C ILE A 490 -18.09 -5.19 39.08
N GLU A 491 -19.31 -5.72 39.06
CA GLU A 491 -19.53 -7.17 39.01
C GLU A 491 -18.99 -7.76 37.70
N ALA A 492 -19.26 -7.12 36.56
CA ALA A 492 -18.70 -7.51 35.27
C ALA A 492 -17.17 -7.45 35.24
N ILE A 493 -16.54 -6.45 35.87
CA ILE A 493 -15.07 -6.34 35.98
C ILE A 493 -14.51 -7.46 36.88
N ASN A 494 -15.15 -7.76 37.99
CA ASN A 494 -14.69 -8.76 38.95
C ASN A 494 -14.87 -10.20 38.45
N THR A 495 -15.82 -10.40 37.54
CA THR A 495 -16.11 -11.71 36.92
C THR A 495 -15.49 -11.86 35.54
N ALA A 496 -14.92 -10.78 34.98
CA ALA A 496 -14.23 -10.83 33.71
C ALA A 496 -12.98 -11.71 33.82
N GLU A 497 -13.01 -12.85 33.14
CA GLU A 497 -11.82 -13.68 32.97
C GLU A 497 -10.83 -12.95 32.06
N LEU A 498 -9.62 -12.75 32.58
CA LEU A 498 -8.52 -12.21 31.80
C LEU A 498 -8.07 -13.25 30.78
N SER A 499 -7.82 -12.83 29.55
CA SER A 499 -7.21 -13.73 28.57
C SER A 499 -5.79 -14.11 28.99
N ALA A 500 -5.27 -15.25 28.52
CA ALA A 500 -3.89 -15.66 28.80
C ALA A 500 -2.83 -14.61 28.41
N GLU A 501 -3.16 -13.67 27.52
CA GLU A 501 -2.32 -12.54 27.13
C GLU A 501 -2.47 -11.34 28.07
N GLN A 502 -3.68 -11.03 28.54
CA GLN A 502 -3.92 -10.02 29.58
C GLN A 502 -3.33 -10.46 30.92
N GLU A 503 -3.43 -11.75 31.25
CA GLU A 503 -2.73 -12.36 32.38
C GLU A 503 -1.21 -12.22 32.21
N LYS A 504 -0.65 -12.47 31.01
CA LYS A 504 0.78 -12.25 30.74
C LYS A 504 1.19 -10.78 30.83
N LEU A 505 0.35 -9.85 30.40
CA LEU A 505 0.59 -8.41 30.49
C LEU A 505 0.56 -7.93 31.95
N VAL A 506 -0.43 -8.38 32.73
CA VAL A 506 -0.52 -8.18 34.19
C VAL A 506 0.71 -8.78 34.89
N MET A 507 1.07 -10.03 34.58
CA MET A 507 2.25 -10.69 35.11
C MET A 507 3.55 -9.99 34.72
N ALA A 508 3.70 -9.48 33.49
CA ALA A 508 4.88 -8.75 33.02
C ALA A 508 5.00 -7.37 33.66
N THR A 509 3.89 -6.69 33.91
CA THR A 509 3.85 -5.37 34.55
C THR A 509 4.18 -5.49 36.05
N ASN A 510 3.58 -6.49 36.71
CA ASN A 510 3.90 -6.86 38.10
C ASN A 510 5.33 -7.41 38.23
N LYS A 511 5.82 -8.20 37.26
CA LYS A 511 7.22 -8.64 37.19
C LYS A 511 8.16 -7.48 36.98
N ASN A 512 7.86 -6.46 36.18
CA ASN A 512 8.74 -5.30 36.00
C ASN A 512 8.93 -4.50 37.29
N ALA A 513 7.89 -4.42 38.14
CA ALA A 513 8.00 -3.89 39.49
C ALA A 513 8.91 -4.75 40.41
N ILE A 514 8.91 -6.08 40.22
CA ILE A 514 9.67 -7.07 41.00
C ILE A 514 11.10 -7.31 40.44
N THR A 515 11.31 -7.14 39.13
CA THR A 515 12.57 -7.42 38.40
C THR A 515 13.57 -6.25 38.54
N ARG A 516 13.11 -5.09 39.05
CA ARG A 516 14.01 -4.10 39.69
C ARG A 516 14.72 -4.66 40.94
N ALA A 517 14.21 -5.73 41.55
CA ALA A 517 14.78 -6.33 42.76
C ALA A 517 15.54 -7.65 42.54
N SER A 518 15.42 -8.33 41.39
CA SER A 518 16.12 -9.60 41.19
C SER A 518 16.13 -10.05 39.73
N LYS A 519 17.34 -10.17 39.16
CA LYS A 519 17.61 -10.70 37.82
C LYS A 519 17.55 -12.24 37.84
N GLN A 520 16.69 -12.86 37.02
CA GLN A 520 17.10 -13.84 35.99
C GLN A 520 15.91 -14.34 35.14
N LEU A 521 16.25 -14.83 33.94
CA LEU A 521 15.46 -14.80 32.70
C LEU A 521 14.29 -15.80 32.61
N ASN A 522 13.20 -15.34 31.97
CA ASN A 522 12.24 -16.15 31.22
C ASN A 522 11.85 -15.39 29.93
N ILE A 523 11.39 -16.09 28.89
CA ILE A 523 11.20 -15.56 27.51
C ILE A 523 10.54 -14.17 27.51
N ASN A 524 11.23 -13.23 26.86
CA ASN A 524 11.13 -11.82 27.20
C ASN A 524 10.48 -11.00 26.08
N PHE A 525 9.21 -10.61 26.27
CA PHE A 525 8.58 -9.55 25.47
C PHE A 525 9.24 -8.18 25.68
N GLU A 526 10.22 -8.07 26.59
CA GLU A 526 11.01 -6.86 26.81
C GLU A 526 12.23 -6.75 25.91
N LYS A 527 12.66 -7.80 25.18
CA LYS A 527 13.79 -7.66 24.24
C LYS A 527 13.48 -6.46 23.32
N PRO A 528 14.36 -5.44 23.26
CA PRO A 528 14.23 -4.43 22.24
C PRO A 528 14.32 -5.18 20.91
N THR A 529 13.21 -5.24 20.18
CA THR A 529 13.24 -5.60 18.79
C THR A 529 14.06 -4.52 18.12
N LYS A 530 15.33 -4.83 17.84
CA LYS A 530 16.18 -3.89 17.09
C LYS A 530 15.43 -3.58 15.82
N LYS A 531 15.29 -2.30 15.52
CA LYS A 531 14.93 -1.87 14.18
C LYS A 531 15.91 -2.49 13.19
N TYR A 532 15.42 -3.09 12.12
CA TYR A 532 16.25 -3.72 11.10
C TYR A 532 15.68 -3.47 9.71
N ASN A 533 16.53 -3.68 8.71
CA ASN A 533 16.18 -3.58 7.30
C ASN A 533 15.57 -4.90 6.83
N GLU A 534 14.45 -4.85 6.11
CA GLU A 534 13.77 -6.04 5.57
C GLU A 534 14.67 -6.86 4.64
N ASP A 535 15.49 -6.17 3.84
CA ASP A 535 16.34 -6.79 2.82
C ASP A 535 17.61 -7.44 3.41
N ASP A 536 17.88 -7.28 4.70
CA ASP A 536 19.05 -7.90 5.35
C ASP A 536 18.80 -9.40 5.58
N LYS A 537 19.84 -10.25 5.41
CA LYS A 537 19.81 -11.66 5.84
C LYS A 537 19.46 -11.85 7.32
N ARG A 538 19.60 -10.80 8.14
CA ARG A 538 19.26 -10.73 9.58
C ARG A 538 17.77 -10.48 9.85
N GLY A 539 16.96 -10.18 8.83
CA GLY A 539 15.51 -9.98 8.95
C GLY A 539 14.74 -11.25 9.32
N LYS A 540 15.39 -12.42 9.36
CA LYS A 540 14.77 -13.72 9.65
C LYS A 540 14.79 -14.10 11.14
N GLY A 541 15.08 -13.15 12.04
CA GLY A 541 15.38 -13.48 13.44
C GLY A 541 16.76 -14.15 13.57
N ALA A 542 17.39 -14.01 14.74
CA ALA A 542 18.64 -14.66 15.07
C ALA A 542 18.41 -15.69 16.17
#